data_AF-A0A7C3CKY8-F1
#
_entry.id   AF-A0A7C3CKY8-F1
#
_cell.length_a   1.000
_cell.length_b   1.000
_cell.length_c   1.000
_cell.angle_alpha   90.00
_cell.angle_beta   90.00
_cell.angle_gamma   90.00
#
_symmetry.space_group_name_H-M   'P 1'
#
loop_
_entity.id
_entity.type
_entity.pdbx_description
1 polymer ?
#
loop_
_entity_poly.entity_id
_entity_poly.type
_entity_poly.pdbx_seq_one_letter_code
_entity_poly.pdbx_strand_id
1 'polypeptide(L)'
;MGCAGACFVTDNFAGYQSPGRFEYVLRSGEFAVSAELNPPDSADPAEVYRAATVLTDVVDAINATDGSGANCHISSMAICALLTRLDYAVVMQISGRDRNRIAIQGDILGGAAMGVMNMLCLTGDDVTAGDQPEAKRV
;
A
#
# COMPACT_ATOMS: atom_id res chain seq x y z
N MET A 1 10.46 20.09 4.02
CA MET A 1 9.56 20.87 4.88
C MET A 1 8.50 19.89 5.35
N GLY A 2 8.62 19.41 6.59
CA GLY A 2 7.76 18.35 7.11
C GLY A 2 6.39 18.88 7.48
N CYS A 3 5.34 18.21 7.01
CA CYS A 3 4.03 18.29 7.63
C CYS A 3 4.05 17.43 8.90
N ALA A 4 4.65 17.98 9.95
CA ALA A 4 4.45 17.47 11.30
C ALA A 4 2.94 17.52 11.62
N GLY A 5 2.33 16.36 11.84
CA GLY A 5 1.09 16.22 12.61
C GLY A 5 -0.10 17.02 12.11
N ALA A 6 -0.43 16.95 10.82
CA ALA A 6 -1.76 17.35 10.37
C ALA A 6 -2.78 16.36 10.97
N CYS A 7 -3.30 16.70 12.15
CA CYS A 7 -4.63 16.27 12.56
C CYS A 7 -5.57 16.80 11.47
N PHE A 8 -5.81 16.01 10.42
CA PHE A 8 -6.78 16.34 9.39
C PHE A 8 -8.07 16.61 10.13
N VAL A 9 -8.60 17.83 9.96
CA VAL A 9 -9.82 18.28 10.62
C VAL A 9 -10.86 17.19 10.40
N THR A 10 -11.27 16.53 11.49
CA THR A 10 -12.33 15.53 11.43
C THR A 10 -13.63 16.30 11.24
N ASP A 11 -13.92 16.66 10.00
CA ASP A 11 -15.30 16.84 9.61
C ASP A 11 -16.03 15.56 10.05
N ASN A 12 -17.11 15.73 10.81
CA ASN A 12 -17.78 14.64 11.51
C ASN A 12 -18.57 13.79 10.50
N PHE A 13 -17.87 13.02 9.67
CA PHE A 13 -18.48 12.07 8.75
C PHE A 13 -19.17 10.98 9.57
N ALA A 14 -20.44 10.70 9.26
CA ALA A 14 -21.15 9.62 9.92
C ALA A 14 -20.51 8.25 9.60
N GLY A 15 -20.42 7.38 10.62
CA GLY A 15 -19.95 6.00 10.50
C GLY A 15 -18.50 5.78 10.94
N TYR A 16 -17.91 4.67 10.51
CA TYR A 16 -16.48 4.36 10.74
C TYR A 16 -15.61 5.38 10.01
N GLN A 17 -14.57 5.87 10.69
CA GLN A 17 -13.55 6.75 10.15
C GLN A 17 -12.17 6.14 10.43
N SER A 18 -11.32 6.08 9.41
CA SER A 18 -9.89 5.87 9.55
C SER A 18 -9.20 7.20 9.87
N PRO A 19 -8.04 7.17 10.54
CA PRO A 19 -7.20 8.36 10.74
C PRO A 19 -6.40 8.75 9.48
N GLY A 20 -6.62 8.09 8.33
CA GLY A 20 -5.81 8.27 7.12
C GLY A 20 -6.30 9.40 6.21
N ARG A 21 -5.36 10.15 5.62
CA ARG A 21 -5.64 11.24 4.64
C ARG A 21 -6.53 10.78 3.48
N PHE A 22 -6.34 9.57 2.96
CA PHE A 22 -7.00 9.15 1.72
C PHE A 22 -8.51 9.01 1.87
N GLU A 23 -9.00 8.47 2.99
CA GLU A 23 -10.44 8.43 3.26
C GLU A 23 -11.03 9.84 3.34
N TYR A 24 -10.33 10.79 3.96
CA TYR A 24 -10.77 12.17 4.03
C TYR A 24 -10.95 12.76 2.63
N VAL A 25 -9.96 12.60 1.73
CA VAL A 25 -10.07 13.06 0.34
C VAL A 25 -11.29 12.43 -0.34
N LEU A 26 -11.45 11.11 -0.25
CA LEU A 26 -12.59 10.41 -0.85
C LEU A 26 -13.95 10.89 -0.33
N ARG A 27 -14.05 11.23 0.95
CA ARG A 27 -15.30 11.69 1.59
C ARG A 27 -15.58 13.18 1.40
N SER A 28 -14.55 13.98 1.14
CA SER A 28 -14.70 15.43 0.90
C SER A 28 -15.45 15.76 -0.39
N GLY A 29 -15.55 14.80 -1.32
CA GLY A 29 -16.13 15.00 -2.65
C GLY A 29 -15.15 15.57 -3.67
N GLU A 30 -13.90 15.81 -3.27
CA GLU A 30 -12.81 16.17 -4.17
C GLU A 30 -12.42 15.01 -5.11
N PHE A 31 -11.83 15.34 -6.26
CA PHE A 31 -11.33 14.34 -7.19
C PHE A 31 -10.03 13.71 -6.66
N ALA A 32 -10.10 12.46 -6.22
CA ALA A 32 -8.95 11.74 -5.68
C ALA A 32 -8.05 11.19 -6.80
N VAL A 33 -6.74 11.46 -6.70
CA VAL A 33 -5.72 10.90 -7.59
C VAL A 33 -4.90 9.86 -6.84
N SER A 34 -4.72 8.68 -7.42
CA SER A 34 -3.77 7.69 -6.92
C SER A 34 -2.87 7.20 -8.04
N ALA A 35 -1.67 6.75 -7.68
CA ALA A 35 -0.76 6.10 -8.61
C ALA A 35 -0.22 4.81 -8.02
N GLU A 36 0.09 3.88 -8.91
CA GLU A 36 0.71 2.62 -8.55
C GLU A 36 2.24 2.75 -8.52
N LEU A 37 2.85 2.29 -7.43
CA LEU A 37 4.29 2.16 -7.30
C LEU A 37 4.65 0.70 -7.58
N ASN A 38 5.34 0.49 -8.69
CA ASN A 38 5.91 -0.81 -9.01
C ASN A 38 7.03 -1.14 -8.01
N PRO A 39 6.96 -2.29 -7.33
CA PRO A 39 7.91 -2.66 -6.30
C PRO A 39 9.27 -2.99 -6.92
N PRO A 40 10.38 -2.50 -6.36
CA PRO A 40 11.71 -2.83 -6.86
C PRO A 40 12.13 -4.26 -6.51
N ASP A 41 12.98 -4.86 -7.36
CA ASP A 41 13.69 -6.13 -7.12
C ASP A 41 14.91 -5.93 -6.21
N SER A 42 14.70 -5.28 -5.07
CA SER A 42 15.78 -4.81 -4.21
C SER A 42 15.37 -4.78 -2.75
N ALA A 43 16.35 -5.03 -1.87
CA ALA A 43 16.20 -4.85 -0.44
C ALA A 43 16.61 -3.43 0.02
N ASP A 44 17.10 -2.57 -0.88
CA ASP A 44 17.48 -1.20 -0.56
C ASP A 44 16.23 -0.30 -0.45
N PRO A 45 15.91 0.22 0.76
CA PRO A 45 14.76 1.11 0.92
C PRO A 45 14.90 2.41 0.11
N ALA A 46 16.11 2.81 -0.27
CA ALA A 46 16.32 4.00 -1.08
C ALA A 46 15.71 3.87 -2.49
N GLU A 47 15.56 2.66 -3.04
CA GLU A 47 14.86 2.44 -4.30
C GLU A 47 13.37 2.73 -4.19
N VAL A 48 12.72 2.27 -3.10
CA VAL A 48 11.32 2.58 -2.81
C VAL A 48 11.12 4.09 -2.65
N TYR A 49 12.02 4.76 -1.93
CA TYR A 49 11.93 6.21 -1.74
C TYR A 49 12.09 6.98 -3.05
N ARG A 50 13.03 6.59 -3.91
CA ARG A 50 13.20 7.21 -5.24
C ARG A 50 11.95 7.05 -6.10
N ALA A 51 11.36 5.85 -6.11
CA ALA A 51 10.12 5.58 -6.83
C ALA A 51 8.93 6.37 -6.28
N ALA A 52 8.82 6.54 -4.97
CA ALA A 52 7.76 7.36 -4.36
C ALA A 52 7.96 8.87 -4.58
N THR A 53 9.21 9.34 -4.65
CA THR A 53 9.53 10.77 -4.76
C THR A 53 8.94 11.42 -6.03
N VAL A 54 8.85 10.68 -7.13
CA VAL A 54 8.26 11.22 -8.37
C VAL A 54 6.74 11.34 -8.30
N LEU A 55 6.11 10.71 -7.30
CA LEU A 55 4.67 10.76 -7.03
C LEU A 55 4.33 11.79 -5.95
N THR A 56 5.35 12.35 -5.28
CA THR A 56 5.15 13.40 -4.27
C THR A 56 4.41 14.59 -4.88
N ASP A 57 3.45 15.13 -4.15
CA ASP A 57 2.61 16.29 -4.51
C ASP A 57 1.65 16.12 -5.70
N VAL A 58 1.66 14.98 -6.40
CA VAL A 58 0.75 14.72 -7.53
C VAL A 58 -0.31 13.65 -7.25
N VAL A 59 -0.18 12.92 -6.14
CA VAL A 59 -1.17 11.91 -5.71
C VAL A 59 -1.67 12.13 -4.29
N ASP A 60 -2.90 11.70 -4.05
CA ASP A 60 -3.51 11.61 -2.73
C ASP A 60 -3.16 10.32 -2.00
N ALA A 61 -2.89 9.24 -2.73
CA ALA A 61 -2.38 8.00 -2.19
C ALA A 61 -1.50 7.21 -3.19
N ILE A 62 -0.56 6.45 -2.64
CA ILE A 62 0.30 5.54 -3.39
C ILE A 62 -0.20 4.11 -3.19
N ASN A 63 -0.49 3.41 -4.29
CA ASN A 63 -0.85 2.01 -4.29
C ASN A 63 0.43 1.15 -4.35
N ALA A 64 0.72 0.39 -3.30
CA ALA A 64 1.89 -0.47 -3.22
C ALA A 64 1.54 -1.87 -3.73
N THR A 65 2.03 -2.21 -4.93
CA THR A 65 1.68 -3.45 -5.62
C THR A 65 2.23 -4.70 -4.91
N ASP A 66 1.45 -5.78 -4.94
CA ASP A 66 1.79 -7.06 -4.32
C ASP A 66 2.12 -8.12 -5.38
N GLY A 67 3.41 -8.31 -5.66
CA GLY A 67 3.90 -9.33 -6.59
C GLY A 67 3.36 -9.16 -8.01
N SER A 68 3.54 -7.98 -8.61
CA SER A 68 3.07 -7.68 -9.97
C SER A 68 3.52 -8.75 -10.98
N GLY A 69 2.61 -9.25 -11.80
CA GLY A 69 2.91 -10.30 -12.78
C GLY A 69 3.36 -11.63 -12.17
N ALA A 70 3.06 -11.85 -10.88
CA ALA A 70 3.54 -12.99 -10.10
C ALA A 70 5.09 -13.07 -9.96
N ASN A 71 5.78 -11.94 -10.05
CA ASN A 71 7.23 -11.87 -9.89
C ASN A 71 7.67 -11.65 -8.43
N CYS A 72 8.90 -12.07 -8.10
CA CYS A 72 9.51 -11.79 -6.81
C CYS A 72 9.91 -10.32 -6.67
N HIS A 73 9.25 -9.61 -5.76
CA HIS A 73 9.53 -8.22 -5.44
C HIS A 73 9.58 -8.01 -3.92
N ILE A 74 10.09 -6.86 -3.46
CA ILE A 74 9.81 -6.42 -2.09
C ILE A 74 8.29 -6.39 -1.84
N SER A 75 7.83 -6.89 -0.69
CA SER A 75 6.40 -7.02 -0.43
C SER A 75 5.70 -5.66 -0.31
N SER A 76 4.42 -5.61 -0.68
CA SER A 76 3.57 -4.42 -0.53
C SER A 76 3.56 -3.92 0.92
N MET A 77 3.51 -4.83 1.90
CA MET A 77 3.59 -4.51 3.32
C MET A 77 4.91 -3.79 3.69
N ALA A 78 6.05 -4.25 3.20
CA ALA A 78 7.33 -3.61 3.47
C ALA A 78 7.41 -2.21 2.84
N ILE A 79 6.91 -2.04 1.60
CA ILE A 79 6.79 -0.73 0.95
C ILE A 79 5.93 0.20 1.80
N CYS A 80 4.73 -0.25 2.20
CA CYS A 80 3.82 0.54 3.02
C CYS A 80 4.48 0.95 4.34
N ALA A 81 5.16 0.03 5.03
CA ALA A 81 5.86 0.32 6.28
C ALA A 81 6.99 1.36 6.12
N LEU A 82 7.65 1.42 4.96
CA LEU A 82 8.66 2.44 4.66
C LEU A 82 8.02 3.79 4.36
N LEU A 83 6.93 3.82 3.61
CA LEU A 83 6.27 5.04 3.14
C LEU A 83 5.39 5.69 4.21
N THR A 84 4.75 4.92 5.09
CA THR A 84 3.98 5.49 6.22
C THR A 84 4.88 6.29 7.17
N ARG A 85 6.15 5.90 7.34
CA ARG A 85 7.15 6.66 8.13
C ARG A 85 7.51 8.02 7.54
N LEU A 86 7.16 8.25 6.27
CA LEU A 86 7.34 9.51 5.56
C LEU A 86 6.00 10.23 5.35
N ASP A 87 4.96 9.85 6.10
CA ASP A 87 3.61 10.41 6.06
C ASP A 87 2.87 10.28 4.71
N TYR A 88 3.29 9.34 3.85
CA TYR A 88 2.51 9.00 2.67
C TYR A 88 1.22 8.28 3.06
N ALA A 89 0.11 8.69 2.43
CA ALA A 89 -1.08 7.86 2.41
C ALA A 89 -0.84 6.71 1.43
N VAL A 90 -0.94 5.48 1.94
CA VAL A 90 -0.69 4.26 1.15
C VAL A 90 -1.93 3.39 1.08
N VAL A 91 -2.06 2.68 -0.03
CA VAL A 91 -3.00 1.58 -0.23
C VAL A 91 -2.18 0.31 -0.39
N MET A 92 -2.28 -0.60 0.57
CA MET A 92 -1.57 -1.87 0.53
C MET A 92 -2.35 -2.85 -0.33
N GLN A 93 -1.78 -3.29 -1.45
CA GLN A 93 -2.35 -4.42 -2.17
C GLN A 93 -2.11 -5.71 -1.40
N ILE A 94 -3.13 -6.57 -1.41
CA ILE A 94 -3.07 -7.90 -0.82
C ILE A 94 -3.57 -8.88 -1.88
N SER A 95 -2.67 -9.71 -2.39
CA SER A 95 -3.02 -10.85 -3.22
C SER A 95 -3.19 -12.11 -2.38
N GLY A 96 -4.19 -12.93 -2.74
CA GLY A 96 -4.37 -14.27 -2.16
C GLY A 96 -3.58 -15.38 -2.86
N ARG A 97 -2.80 -15.08 -3.92
CA ARG A 97 -2.15 -16.07 -4.80
C ARG A 97 -1.22 -17.03 -4.04
N ASP A 98 -0.42 -16.50 -3.12
CA ASP A 98 0.72 -17.16 -2.48
C ASP A 98 0.67 -17.14 -0.93
N ARG A 99 -0.49 -16.79 -0.35
CA ARG A 99 -0.67 -16.68 1.11
C ARG A 99 -1.94 -17.36 1.60
N ASN A 100 -1.83 -18.10 2.70
CA ASN A 100 -3.01 -18.58 3.41
C ASN A 100 -3.67 -17.46 4.23
N ARG A 101 -4.88 -17.74 4.73
CA ARG A 101 -5.65 -16.81 5.55
C ARG A 101 -4.91 -16.29 6.79
N ILE A 102 -4.06 -17.09 7.42
CA ILE A 102 -3.32 -16.69 8.63
C ILE A 102 -2.26 -15.64 8.26
N ALA A 103 -1.52 -15.88 7.18
CA ALA A 103 -0.54 -14.93 6.66
C ALA A 103 -1.19 -13.60 6.28
N ILE A 104 -2.30 -13.64 5.54
CA ILE A 104 -3.06 -12.43 5.17
C ILE A 104 -3.53 -11.65 6.41
N GLN A 105 -4.08 -12.34 7.42
CA GLN A 105 -4.51 -11.70 8.65
C GLN A 105 -3.32 -11.07 9.41
N GLY A 106 -2.19 -11.77 9.44
CA GLY A 106 -0.93 -11.25 10.01
C GLY A 106 -0.47 -9.98 9.32
N ASP A 107 -0.48 -9.96 7.98
CA ASP A 107 -0.09 -8.79 7.18
C ASP A 107 -1.05 -7.61 7.41
N ILE A 108 -2.36 -7.86 7.48
CA ILE A 108 -3.36 -6.80 7.76
C ILE A 108 -3.13 -6.18 9.14
N LEU A 109 -2.96 -7.01 10.17
CA LEU A 109 -2.71 -6.54 11.54
C LEU A 109 -1.37 -5.80 11.64
N GLY A 110 -0.33 -6.33 11.00
CA GLY A 110 0.98 -5.68 10.91
C GLY A 110 0.92 -4.35 10.19
N GLY A 111 0.24 -4.29 9.04
CA GLY A 111 0.03 -3.06 8.27
C GLY A 111 -0.68 -2.00 9.08
N ALA A 112 -1.80 -2.36 9.72
CA ALA A 112 -2.52 -1.45 10.61
C ALA A 112 -1.63 -0.91 11.74
N ALA A 113 -0.81 -1.76 12.37
CA ALA A 113 0.14 -1.36 13.40
C ALA A 113 1.24 -0.41 12.87
N MET A 114 1.58 -0.51 11.58
CA MET A 114 2.54 0.35 10.88
C MET A 114 1.92 1.64 10.31
N GLY A 115 0.63 1.88 10.53
CA GLY A 115 -0.07 3.08 10.07
C GLY A 115 -0.75 2.93 8.70
N VAL A 116 -0.83 1.73 8.14
CA VAL A 116 -1.56 1.46 6.89
C VAL A 116 -3.06 1.48 7.16
N MET A 117 -3.78 2.38 6.48
CA MET A 117 -5.22 2.59 6.71
C MET A 117 -6.09 2.20 5.51
N ASN A 118 -5.48 1.82 4.38
CA ASN A 118 -6.19 1.48 3.16
C ASN A 118 -5.65 0.16 2.60
N MET A 119 -6.56 -0.71 2.17
CA MET A 119 -6.25 -2.04 1.64
C MET A 119 -6.95 -2.24 0.29
N LEU A 120 -6.26 -2.86 -0.65
CA LEU A 120 -6.83 -3.30 -1.92
C LEU A 120 -6.68 -4.83 -2.04
N CYS A 121 -7.79 -5.54 -1.88
CA CYS A 121 -7.81 -7.00 -1.95
C CYS A 121 -7.97 -7.47 -3.39
N LEU A 122 -7.07 -8.32 -3.85
CA LEU A 122 -7.00 -8.82 -5.22
C LEU A 122 -6.90 -10.35 -5.24
N THR A 123 -7.38 -10.98 -6.31
CA THR A 123 -7.10 -12.40 -6.56
C THR A 123 -5.61 -12.64 -6.83
N GLY A 124 -4.98 -11.74 -7.61
CA GLY A 124 -3.62 -11.89 -8.12
C GLY A 124 -3.56 -12.66 -9.44
N ASP A 125 -2.48 -12.44 -10.18
CA ASP A 125 -2.14 -13.24 -11.37
C ASP A 125 -1.87 -14.71 -10.99
N ASP A 126 -1.96 -15.63 -11.94
CA ASP A 126 -1.57 -17.01 -11.69
C ASP A 126 -0.04 -17.11 -11.45
N VAL A 127 0.39 -17.92 -10.49
CA VAL A 127 1.83 -18.11 -10.16
C VAL A 127 2.66 -18.47 -11.39
N THR A 128 2.09 -19.23 -12.32
CA THR A 128 2.78 -19.68 -13.55
C THR A 128 3.07 -18.56 -14.54
N ALA A 129 2.51 -17.36 -14.36
CA ALA A 129 2.77 -16.20 -15.20
C ALA A 129 4.08 -15.47 -14.85
N GLY A 130 4.62 -15.71 -13.65
CA GLY A 130 5.78 -14.99 -13.13
C GLY A 130 7.12 -15.69 -13.35
N ASP A 131 8.14 -15.17 -12.68
CA ASP A 131 9.52 -15.64 -12.74
C ASP A 131 9.80 -16.90 -11.89
N GLN A 132 8.85 -17.28 -11.02
CA GLN A 132 8.92 -18.50 -10.19
C GLN A 132 7.77 -19.48 -10.50
N PRO A 133 7.68 -20.03 -11.73
CA PRO A 133 6.54 -20.85 -12.15
C PRO A 133 6.39 -22.15 -11.36
N GLU A 134 7.44 -22.65 -10.71
CA GLU A 134 7.36 -23.83 -9.85
C GLU A 134 6.86 -23.53 -8.42
N ALA A 135 6.65 -22.26 -8.06
CA ALA A 135 6.17 -21.89 -6.74
C ALA A 135 4.76 -22.45 -6.48
N LYS A 136 4.53 -22.88 -5.24
CA LYS A 136 3.28 -23.52 -4.85
C LYS A 136 2.23 -22.44 -4.52
N ARG A 137 1.03 -22.59 -5.08
CA ARG A 137 -0.17 -21.89 -4.56
C ARG A 137 -0.47 -22.34 -3.13
N VAL A 138 -0.91 -21.39 -2.31
CA VAL A 138 -1.24 -21.60 -0.88
C VAL A 138 -2.72 -21.39 -0.64
#